data_AF-A0A2G6LA07-F1
#
_entry.id   AF-A0A2G6LA07-F1
#
_cell.length_a   1.000
_cell.length_b   1.000
_cell.length_c   1.000
_cell.angle_alpha   90.00
_cell.angle_beta   90.00
_cell.angle_gamma   90.00
#
_symmetry.space_group_name_H-M   'P 1'
#
loop_
_entity.id
_entity.type
_entity.pdbx_description
1 polymer ?
#
loop_
_entity_poly.entity_id
_entity_poly.type
_entity_poly.pdbx_seq_one_letter_code
_entity_poly.pdbx_strand_id
1 'polypeptide(L)'
;MHKDATDKGKKMKRILIICLMILCTGCASKLYNNTPNSTFSGDLDVRWVANDYFIFIPNPENPFRLVRSDGGIIQPGVMYTDGGSIPRFFWGVKGYSPWGYAPAYIVHDWLFEAQRCGYEPDNRYLFKDSVDVMAEGLKAVMEQNKKVRNYFVFDSIVMAVNSPISKRLWEKGSCNPPHFGIKRLPTDETRGELIMTISFD
;
A
#
# COMPACT_ATOMS: atom_id res chain seq x y z
N MET A 1 59.85 -23.21 -11.95
CA MET A 1 58.81 -23.08 -10.90
C MET A 1 58.36 -21.62 -10.71
N HIS A 2 57.92 -20.91 -11.75
CA HIS A 2 57.54 -19.48 -11.61
C HIS A 2 56.24 -19.06 -12.31
N LYS A 3 55.51 -20.01 -12.93
CA LYS A 3 54.24 -19.72 -13.64
C LYS A 3 52.98 -19.98 -12.81
N ASP A 4 53.06 -20.71 -11.70
CA ASP A 4 51.87 -21.16 -10.96
C ASP A 4 51.25 -20.11 -10.01
N ALA A 5 52.03 -19.15 -9.52
CA ALA A 5 51.53 -18.14 -8.58
C ALA A 5 50.64 -17.09 -9.26
N THR A 6 50.95 -16.75 -10.52
CA THR A 6 50.26 -15.68 -11.28
C THR A 6 48.88 -16.11 -11.79
N ASP A 7 48.69 -17.40 -12.08
CA ASP A 7 47.41 -17.96 -12.54
C ASP A 7 46.39 -18.09 -11.40
N LYS A 8 46.83 -18.48 -10.19
CA LYS A 8 45.98 -18.56 -9.00
C LYS A 8 45.37 -17.20 -8.61
N GLY A 9 46.17 -16.12 -8.65
CA GLY A 9 45.68 -14.77 -8.37
C GLY A 9 44.65 -14.26 -9.39
N LYS A 10 44.80 -14.66 -10.67
CA LYS A 10 43.87 -14.32 -11.75
C LYS A 10 42.55 -15.09 -11.63
N LYS A 11 42.60 -16.37 -11.27
CA LYS A 11 41.42 -17.20 -10.97
C LYS A 11 40.66 -16.71 -9.74
N MET A 12 41.36 -16.33 -8.67
CA MET A 12 40.74 -15.82 -7.44
C MET A 12 40.08 -14.46 -7.64
N LYS A 13 40.70 -13.54 -8.41
CA LYS A 13 40.05 -12.27 -8.82
C LYS A 13 38.82 -12.49 -9.70
N ARG A 14 38.86 -13.45 -10.63
CA ARG A 14 37.70 -13.79 -11.48
C ARG A 14 36.53 -14.37 -10.68
N ILE A 15 36.81 -15.24 -9.71
CA ILE A 15 35.78 -15.80 -8.81
C ILE A 15 35.16 -14.70 -7.94
N LEU A 16 35.99 -13.77 -7.42
CA LEU A 16 35.49 -12.64 -6.62
C LEU A 16 34.57 -11.71 -7.44
N ILE A 17 34.92 -11.44 -8.70
CA ILE A 17 34.09 -10.63 -9.61
C ILE A 17 32.77 -11.33 -9.95
N ILE A 18 32.79 -12.66 -10.14
CA ILE A 18 31.57 -13.44 -10.41
C ILE A 18 30.65 -13.46 -9.16
N CYS A 19 31.19 -13.67 -7.96
CA CYS A 19 30.41 -13.57 -6.72
C CYS A 19 29.83 -12.17 -6.50
N LEU A 20 30.57 -11.12 -6.86
CA LEU A 20 30.09 -9.74 -6.76
C LEU A 20 28.98 -9.42 -7.78
N MET A 21 29.01 -10.03 -8.97
CA MET A 21 27.96 -9.88 -9.98
C MET A 21 26.68 -10.68 -9.66
N ILE A 22 26.79 -11.81 -8.95
CA ILE A 22 25.62 -12.59 -8.48
C ILE A 22 24.84 -11.84 -7.38
N LEU A 23 25.49 -10.95 -6.63
CA LEU A 23 24.84 -10.09 -5.63
C LEU A 23 24.06 -8.92 -6.25
N CYS A 24 24.19 -8.66 -7.55
CA CYS A 24 23.52 -7.56 -8.25
C CYS A 24 22.30 -7.97 -9.08
N THR A 25 21.90 -9.25 -9.08
CA THR A 25 20.58 -9.63 -9.61
C THR A 25 19.54 -9.22 -8.59
N GLY A 26 18.95 -8.04 -8.77
CA GLY A 26 17.75 -7.59 -8.05
C GLY A 26 16.58 -8.52 -8.36
N CYS A 27 16.56 -9.69 -7.74
CA CYS A 27 15.44 -10.61 -7.81
C CYS A 27 14.22 -9.91 -7.22
N ALA A 28 13.15 -9.81 -8.01
CA ALA A 28 11.84 -9.46 -7.47
C ALA A 28 11.52 -10.40 -6.30
N SER A 29 10.91 -9.87 -5.23
CA SER A 29 10.63 -10.70 -4.06
C SER A 29 9.69 -11.84 -4.44
N LYS A 30 9.87 -13.01 -3.81
CA LYS A 30 9.00 -14.17 -4.05
C LYS A 30 7.53 -13.82 -3.74
N LEU A 31 7.32 -13.02 -2.71
CA LEU A 31 5.99 -12.53 -2.32
C LEU A 31 5.39 -11.65 -3.43
N TYR A 32 6.14 -10.67 -3.93
CA TYR A 32 5.71 -9.82 -5.04
C TYR A 32 5.34 -10.61 -6.30
N ASN A 33 6.18 -11.58 -6.66
CA ASN A 33 5.95 -12.42 -7.85
C ASN A 33 4.69 -13.28 -7.70
N ASN A 34 4.43 -13.80 -6.51
CA ASN A 34 3.26 -14.63 -6.23
C ASN A 34 1.98 -13.83 -5.97
N THR A 35 2.09 -12.53 -5.70
CA THR A 35 0.93 -11.65 -5.49
C THR A 35 0.18 -11.48 -6.82
N PRO A 36 -1.14 -11.74 -6.88
CA PRO A 36 -1.92 -11.50 -8.09
C PRO A 36 -1.89 -10.04 -8.53
N ASN A 37 -2.15 -9.79 -9.81
CA ASN A 37 -2.28 -8.41 -10.29
C ASN A 37 -3.63 -7.83 -9.88
N SER A 38 -3.67 -6.52 -9.67
CA SER A 38 -4.88 -5.74 -9.48
C SER A 38 -4.68 -4.37 -10.11
N THR A 39 -5.76 -3.61 -10.22
CA THR A 39 -5.75 -2.29 -10.86
C THR A 39 -6.61 -1.32 -10.07
N PHE A 40 -6.14 -0.06 -9.98
CA PHE A 40 -6.95 1.03 -9.45
C PHE A 40 -7.68 1.75 -10.59
N SER A 41 -8.88 2.25 -10.29
CA SER A 41 -9.67 3.12 -11.17
C SER A 41 -10.35 4.21 -10.33
N GLY A 42 -10.77 5.31 -10.96
CA GLY A 42 -11.55 6.36 -10.30
C GLY A 42 -10.70 7.49 -9.72
N ASP A 43 -11.29 8.30 -8.83
CA ASP A 43 -10.62 9.45 -8.22
C ASP A 43 -10.35 9.25 -6.73
N LEU A 44 -9.08 9.34 -6.36
CA LEU A 44 -8.62 9.35 -4.97
C LEU A 44 -8.59 10.80 -4.44
N ASP A 45 -9.60 11.21 -3.67
CA ASP A 45 -9.67 12.52 -2.99
C ASP A 45 -9.45 12.33 -1.48
N VAL A 46 -8.29 12.78 -1.01
CA VAL A 46 -7.89 12.73 0.40
C VAL A 46 -7.60 14.15 0.90
N ARG A 47 -8.26 14.52 2.00
CA ARG A 47 -8.19 15.87 2.57
C ARG A 47 -7.70 15.84 4.00
N TRP A 48 -6.89 16.82 4.36
CA TRP A 48 -6.40 16.98 5.72
C TRP A 48 -7.51 17.48 6.64
N VAL A 49 -7.63 16.88 7.83
CA VAL A 49 -8.63 17.27 8.84
C VAL A 49 -7.95 17.93 10.04
N ALA A 50 -6.98 17.24 10.65
CA ALA A 50 -6.19 17.70 11.79
C ALA A 50 -5.02 16.73 12.02
N ASN A 51 -3.89 17.14 12.62
CA ASN A 51 -2.83 16.27 13.19
C ASN A 51 -2.72 14.83 12.61
N ASP A 52 -2.13 14.68 11.42
CA ASP A 52 -1.96 13.38 10.71
C ASP A 52 -3.26 12.57 10.49
N TYR A 53 -4.41 13.24 10.53
CA TYR A 53 -5.74 12.69 10.35
C TYR A 53 -6.36 13.27 9.09
N PHE A 54 -6.86 12.39 8.25
CA PHE A 54 -7.38 12.71 6.92
C PHE A 54 -8.77 12.12 6.75
N ILE A 55 -9.50 12.67 5.78
CA ILE A 55 -10.76 12.12 5.30
C ILE A 55 -10.60 11.73 3.84
N PHE A 56 -10.98 10.50 3.51
CA PHE A 56 -11.19 10.07 2.14
C PHE A 56 -12.65 10.32 1.76
N ILE A 57 -12.86 10.98 0.61
CA ILE A 57 -14.19 11.32 0.10
C ILE A 57 -14.33 10.69 -1.29
N PRO A 58 -15.21 9.68 -1.48
CA PRO A 58 -15.39 9.08 -2.79
C PRO A 58 -16.03 10.07 -3.76
N ASN A 59 -15.51 10.15 -4.98
CA ASN A 59 -16.19 10.86 -6.07
C ASN A 59 -17.43 10.05 -6.52
N PRO A 60 -18.65 10.61 -6.47
CA PRO A 60 -19.86 9.89 -6.89
C PRO A 60 -19.92 9.62 -8.40
N GLU A 61 -19.27 10.44 -9.22
CA GLU A 61 -19.26 10.28 -10.68
C GLU A 61 -18.13 9.35 -11.16
N ASN A 62 -17.00 9.36 -10.44
CA ASN A 62 -15.82 8.55 -10.76
C ASN A 62 -15.26 7.85 -9.50
N PRO A 63 -15.98 6.86 -8.94
CA PRO A 63 -15.64 6.27 -7.64
C PRO A 63 -14.31 5.51 -7.68
N PHE A 64 -13.47 5.78 -6.68
CA PHE A 64 -12.22 5.07 -6.45
C PHE A 64 -12.48 3.60 -6.14
N ARG A 65 -11.76 2.70 -6.84
CA ARG A 65 -11.91 1.26 -6.70
C ARG A 65 -10.56 0.55 -6.83
N LEU A 66 -10.45 -0.58 -6.14
CA LEU A 66 -9.49 -1.62 -6.48
C LEU A 66 -10.25 -2.76 -7.17
N VAL A 67 -9.81 -3.10 -8.38
CA VAL A 67 -10.29 -4.25 -9.14
C VAL A 67 -9.25 -5.36 -9.01
N ARG A 68 -9.66 -6.48 -8.41
CA ARG A 68 -8.81 -7.64 -8.13
C ARG A 68 -8.75 -8.58 -9.34
N SER A 69 -7.73 -9.45 -9.37
CA SER A 69 -7.57 -10.45 -10.45
C SER A 69 -8.75 -11.42 -10.60
N ASP A 70 -9.49 -11.68 -9.53
CA ASP A 70 -10.67 -12.55 -9.51
C ASP A 70 -11.95 -11.82 -9.94
N GLY A 71 -11.86 -10.54 -10.31
CA GLY A 71 -13.00 -9.69 -10.65
C GLY A 71 -13.70 -9.07 -9.44
N GLY A 72 -13.22 -9.34 -8.21
CA GLY A 72 -13.69 -8.68 -7.01
C GLY A 72 -13.42 -7.18 -7.05
N ILE A 73 -14.38 -6.39 -6.58
CA ILE A 73 -14.28 -4.93 -6.53
C ILE A 73 -14.38 -4.50 -5.08
N ILE A 74 -13.38 -3.73 -4.63
CA ILE A 74 -13.43 -3.03 -3.34
C ILE A 74 -13.61 -1.55 -3.65
N GLN A 75 -14.69 -0.96 -3.16
CA GLN A 75 -15.04 0.43 -3.39
C GLN A 75 -15.15 1.16 -2.06
N PRO A 76 -14.06 1.82 -1.61
CA PRO A 76 -14.08 2.56 -0.36
C PRO A 76 -15.22 3.58 -0.28
N GLY A 77 -15.92 3.57 0.86
CA GLY A 77 -16.85 4.63 1.24
C GLY A 77 -16.13 5.79 1.93
N VAL A 78 -16.89 6.80 2.35
CA VAL A 78 -16.33 7.89 3.16
C VAL A 78 -15.78 7.34 4.47
N MET A 79 -14.54 7.70 4.80
CA MET A 79 -13.91 7.28 6.05
C MET A 79 -12.86 8.28 6.50
N TYR A 80 -12.59 8.27 7.80
CA TYR A 80 -11.36 8.84 8.32
C TYR A 80 -10.22 7.83 8.23
N THR A 81 -9.02 8.35 7.96
CA THR A 81 -7.80 7.55 7.78
C THR A 81 -6.60 8.34 8.31
N ASP A 82 -5.58 7.64 8.78
CA ASP A 82 -4.29 8.22 9.15
C ASP A 82 -3.27 8.15 7.99
N GLY A 83 -3.73 7.77 6.78
CA GLY A 83 -2.88 7.62 5.60
C GLY A 83 -2.03 6.34 5.60
N GLY A 84 -2.37 5.37 6.44
CA GLY A 84 -1.70 4.09 6.57
C GLY A 84 -0.84 4.03 7.83
N SER A 85 -1.11 3.01 8.66
CA SER A 85 -0.48 2.75 9.96
C SER A 85 1.01 2.32 9.90
N ILE A 86 1.80 2.89 8.99
CA ILE A 86 3.25 2.73 8.98
C ILE A 86 3.79 3.41 10.25
N PRO A 87 4.51 2.67 11.13
CA PRO A 87 5.06 3.26 12.34
C PRO A 87 5.87 4.51 12.03
N ARG A 88 5.57 5.63 12.71
CA ARG A 88 6.12 6.96 12.43
C ARG A 88 7.64 7.01 12.25
N PHE A 89 8.39 6.14 12.90
CA PHE A 89 9.85 6.08 12.75
C PHE A 89 10.31 5.68 11.32
N PHE A 90 9.46 5.01 10.54
CA PHE A 90 9.78 4.62 9.16
C PHE A 90 9.51 5.72 8.13
N TRP A 91 8.83 6.83 8.48
CA TRP A 91 8.46 7.89 7.52
C TRP A 91 9.67 8.63 6.92
N GLY A 92 10.83 8.57 7.58
CA GLY A 92 12.09 9.15 7.07
C GLY A 92 12.84 8.30 6.05
N VAL A 93 12.39 7.08 5.76
CA VAL A 93 13.06 6.17 4.81
C VAL A 93 12.49 6.38 3.41
N LYS A 94 13.38 6.63 2.43
CA LYS A 94 13.00 6.77 1.01
C LYS A 94 12.25 5.53 0.52
N GLY A 95 10.96 5.69 0.20
CA GLY A 95 10.05 4.60 -0.16
C GLY A 95 8.93 4.33 0.86
N TYR A 96 9.09 4.80 2.10
CA TYR A 96 8.06 4.78 3.16
C TYR A 96 7.34 6.13 3.30
N SER A 97 7.42 7.00 2.28
CA SER A 97 6.59 8.20 2.26
C SER A 97 5.12 7.77 2.36
N PRO A 98 4.32 8.37 3.26
CA PRO A 98 2.92 8.00 3.48
C PRO A 98 2.09 7.97 2.19
N TRP A 99 2.52 8.74 1.18
CA TRP A 99 1.75 8.93 -0.05
C TRP A 99 2.27 8.16 -1.26
N GLY A 100 3.45 7.51 -1.16
CA GLY A 100 4.02 6.75 -2.29
C GLY A 100 3.15 5.55 -2.71
N TYR A 101 2.34 5.05 -1.78
CA TYR A 101 1.43 3.92 -1.93
C TYR A 101 0.01 4.26 -1.43
N ALA A 102 -0.36 5.54 -1.39
CA ALA A 102 -1.63 6.02 -0.86
C ALA A 102 -2.85 5.20 -1.33
N PRO A 103 -3.00 4.85 -2.62
CA PRO A 103 -4.15 4.08 -3.10
C PRO A 103 -4.33 2.75 -2.35
N ALA A 104 -3.23 2.04 -2.06
CA ALA A 104 -3.26 0.78 -1.33
C ALA A 104 -3.62 0.97 0.16
N TYR A 105 -3.11 2.03 0.79
CA TYR A 105 -3.41 2.34 2.19
C TYR A 105 -4.88 2.72 2.39
N ILE A 106 -5.46 3.51 1.48
CA ILE A 106 -6.88 3.86 1.53
C ILE A 106 -7.77 2.61 1.42
N VAL A 107 -7.45 1.67 0.52
CA VAL A 107 -8.23 0.42 0.44
C VAL A 107 -8.08 -0.44 1.70
N HIS A 108 -6.87 -0.55 2.23
CA HIS A 108 -6.62 -1.30 3.46
C HIS A 108 -7.37 -0.74 4.66
N ASP A 109 -7.29 0.57 4.89
CA ASP A 109 -7.96 1.23 6.01
C ASP A 109 -9.48 1.10 5.89
N TRP A 110 -10.00 1.17 4.66
CA TRP A 110 -11.40 0.93 4.39
C TRP A 110 -11.84 -0.48 4.78
N LEU A 111 -11.06 -1.52 4.49
CA LEU A 111 -11.43 -2.88 4.91
C LEU A 111 -11.52 -3.01 6.43
N PHE A 112 -10.62 -2.37 7.17
CA PHE A 112 -10.72 -2.34 8.63
C PHE A 112 -11.96 -1.56 9.09
N GLU A 113 -12.28 -0.45 8.45
CA GLU A 113 -13.48 0.35 8.75
C GLU A 113 -14.77 -0.41 8.42
N ALA A 114 -14.84 -1.05 7.26
CA ALA A 114 -15.96 -1.87 6.83
C ALA A 114 -16.19 -3.05 7.77
N GLN A 115 -15.12 -3.75 8.16
CA GLN A 115 -15.20 -4.83 9.15
C GLN A 115 -15.79 -4.35 10.48
N ARG A 116 -15.22 -3.30 11.06
CA ARG A 116 -15.60 -2.84 12.41
C ARG A 116 -16.98 -2.17 12.44
N CYS A 117 -17.40 -1.55 11.34
CA CYS A 117 -18.69 -0.86 11.22
C CYS A 117 -19.78 -1.69 10.54
N GLY A 118 -19.45 -2.87 10.00
CA GLY A 118 -20.41 -3.71 9.29
C GLY A 118 -20.86 -3.16 7.94
N TYR A 119 -19.98 -2.45 7.22
CA TYR A 119 -20.31 -1.92 5.89
C TYR A 119 -20.21 -2.99 4.81
N GLU A 120 -21.36 -3.35 4.25
CA GLU A 120 -21.48 -4.31 3.16
C GLU A 120 -21.07 -3.69 1.80
N PRO A 121 -20.50 -4.49 0.88
CA PRO A 121 -20.18 -5.91 1.02
C PRO A 121 -18.83 -6.20 1.70
N ASP A 122 -18.05 -5.17 1.99
CA ASP A 122 -16.63 -5.30 2.33
C ASP A 122 -16.36 -5.77 3.78
N ASN A 123 -17.36 -5.75 4.65
CA ASN A 123 -17.33 -6.36 5.99
C ASN A 123 -17.25 -7.90 5.99
N ARG A 124 -17.34 -8.55 4.83
CA ARG A 124 -17.23 -10.01 4.71
C ARG A 124 -15.80 -10.51 4.57
N TYR A 125 -14.87 -9.61 4.26
CA TYR A 125 -13.47 -9.96 4.17
C TYR A 125 -12.92 -10.45 5.51
N LEU A 126 -12.01 -11.40 5.48
CA LEU A 126 -11.27 -11.85 6.64
C LEU A 126 -9.99 -11.00 6.80
N PHE A 127 -9.38 -11.03 7.98
CA PHE A 127 -8.08 -10.38 8.21
C PHE A 127 -7.01 -10.83 7.20
N LYS A 128 -7.02 -12.10 6.79
CA LYS A 128 -6.09 -12.58 5.76
C LYS A 128 -6.34 -11.89 4.42
N ASP A 129 -7.61 -11.67 4.07
CA ASP A 129 -7.94 -11.01 2.81
C ASP A 129 -7.48 -9.55 2.81
N SER A 130 -7.54 -8.84 3.95
CA SER A 130 -7.00 -7.47 4.03
C SER A 130 -5.48 -7.42 3.81
N VAL A 131 -4.75 -8.46 4.22
CA VAL A 131 -3.30 -8.61 3.95
C VAL A 131 -3.05 -8.88 2.46
N ASP A 132 -3.82 -9.79 1.87
CA ASP A 132 -3.70 -10.13 0.44
C ASP A 132 -4.04 -8.91 -0.44
N VAL A 133 -5.11 -8.18 -0.09
CA VAL A 133 -5.54 -6.94 -0.77
C VAL A 133 -4.49 -5.84 -0.64
N MET A 134 -3.83 -5.70 0.52
CA MET A 134 -2.70 -4.77 0.65
C MET A 134 -1.58 -5.12 -0.32
N ALA A 135 -1.19 -6.40 -0.40
CA ALA A 135 -0.15 -6.84 -1.32
C ALA A 135 -0.54 -6.56 -2.78
N GLU A 136 -1.78 -6.90 -3.17
CA GLU A 136 -2.34 -6.60 -4.49
C GLU A 136 -2.26 -5.09 -4.79
N GLY A 137 -2.76 -4.24 -3.88
CA GLY A 137 -2.75 -2.79 -4.04
C GLY A 137 -1.33 -2.20 -4.17
N LEU A 138 -0.38 -2.63 -3.33
CA LEU A 138 1.01 -2.20 -3.44
C LEU A 138 1.59 -2.58 -4.80
N LYS A 139 1.34 -3.81 -5.27
CA LYS A 139 1.80 -4.28 -6.57
C LYS A 139 1.21 -3.45 -7.71
N ALA A 140 -0.09 -3.14 -7.66
CA ALA A 140 -0.75 -2.29 -8.65
C ALA A 140 -0.06 -0.91 -8.77
N VAL A 141 0.25 -0.27 -7.63
CA VAL A 141 0.98 1.00 -7.63
C VAL A 141 2.39 0.85 -8.22
N MET A 142 3.12 -0.22 -7.86
CA MET A 142 4.48 -0.50 -8.37
C MET A 142 4.51 -0.79 -9.88
N GLU A 143 3.44 -1.39 -10.41
CA GLU A 143 3.30 -1.66 -11.84
C GLU A 143 2.90 -0.41 -12.62
N GLN A 144 2.03 0.44 -12.06
CA GLN A 144 1.66 1.71 -12.68
C GLN A 144 2.82 2.73 -12.68
N ASN A 145 3.58 2.81 -11.58
CA ASN A 145 4.72 3.71 -11.47
C ASN A 145 5.99 2.98 -11.03
N LYS A 146 6.81 2.60 -12.00
CA LYS A 146 8.08 1.91 -11.73
C LYS A 146 9.07 2.72 -10.88
N LYS A 147 8.90 4.05 -10.76
CA LYS A 147 9.79 4.90 -9.93
C LYS A 147 9.60 4.67 -8.43
N VAL A 148 8.41 4.24 -7.99
CA VAL A 148 8.16 3.94 -6.57
C VAL A 148 8.48 2.49 -6.21
N ARG A 149 8.70 1.63 -7.22
CA ARG A 149 8.96 0.20 -7.08
C ARG A 149 10.13 -0.09 -6.13
N ASN A 150 9.81 -0.69 -4.99
CA ASN A 150 10.80 -1.14 -4.02
C ASN A 150 10.32 -2.43 -3.35
N TYR A 151 10.95 -3.57 -3.70
CA TYR A 151 10.54 -4.88 -3.19
C TYR A 151 10.76 -5.05 -1.69
N PHE A 152 11.76 -4.37 -1.11
CA PHE A 152 11.97 -4.41 0.33
C PHE A 152 10.84 -3.69 1.08
N VAL A 153 10.40 -2.53 0.56
CA VAL A 153 9.24 -1.79 1.11
C VAL A 153 7.96 -2.59 0.95
N PHE A 154 7.78 -3.23 -0.21
CA PHE A 154 6.64 -4.12 -0.44
C PHE A 154 6.58 -5.23 0.62
N ASP A 155 7.68 -6.00 0.79
CA ASP A 155 7.72 -7.12 1.73
C ASP A 155 7.54 -6.65 3.18
N SER A 156 8.12 -5.51 3.56
CA SER A 156 8.04 -4.99 4.92
C SER A 156 6.63 -4.51 5.28
N ILE A 157 5.93 -3.83 4.36
CA ILE A 157 4.55 -3.39 4.58
C ILE A 157 3.65 -4.62 4.70
N VAL A 158 3.74 -5.58 3.77
CA VAL A 158 2.91 -6.80 3.83
C VAL A 158 3.16 -7.58 5.12
N MET A 159 4.41 -7.66 5.57
CA MET A 159 4.74 -8.28 6.86
C MET A 159 4.15 -7.51 8.05
N ALA A 160 4.20 -6.17 8.03
CA ALA A 160 3.66 -5.33 9.09
C ALA A 160 2.13 -5.46 9.21
N VAL A 161 1.40 -5.43 8.09
CA VAL A 161 -0.06 -5.59 8.09
C VAL A 161 -0.48 -7.00 8.49
N ASN A 162 0.35 -8.02 8.25
CA ASN A 162 0.12 -9.40 8.71
C ASN A 162 0.52 -9.64 10.19
N SER A 163 0.87 -8.59 10.94
CA SER A 163 1.34 -8.75 12.31
C SER A 163 0.21 -9.10 13.30
N PRO A 164 0.53 -9.73 14.45
CA PRO A 164 -0.44 -9.95 15.52
C PRO A 164 -1.06 -8.66 16.09
N ILE A 165 -0.36 -7.53 15.97
CA ILE A 165 -0.87 -6.22 16.40
C ILE A 165 -1.99 -5.80 15.44
N SER A 166 -1.74 -5.86 14.13
CA SER A 166 -2.74 -5.56 13.10
C SER A 166 -3.96 -6.48 13.21
N LYS A 167 -3.73 -7.78 13.45
CA LYS A 167 -4.82 -8.74 13.68
C LYS A 167 -5.66 -8.37 14.91
N ARG A 168 -5.02 -7.95 16.00
CA ARG A 168 -5.74 -7.50 17.19
C ARG A 168 -6.54 -6.23 16.93
N LEU A 169 -6.01 -5.29 16.14
CA LEU A 169 -6.73 -4.08 15.74
C LEU A 169 -7.93 -4.41 14.84
N TRP A 170 -7.79 -5.38 13.95
CA TRP A 170 -8.89 -5.91 13.13
C TRP A 170 -10.01 -6.50 13.99
N GLU A 171 -9.67 -7.32 14.97
CA GLU A 171 -10.65 -8.04 15.81
C GLU A 171 -11.30 -7.16 16.91
N LYS A 172 -10.58 -6.16 17.42
CA LYS A 172 -10.98 -5.37 18.61
C LYS A 172 -11.21 -3.88 18.33
N GLY A 173 -11.12 -3.45 17.08
CA GLY A 173 -11.37 -2.07 16.70
C GLY A 173 -12.79 -1.62 17.02
N SER A 174 -12.97 -0.34 17.36
CA SER A 174 -14.28 0.28 17.47
C SER A 174 -14.67 0.96 16.16
N CYS A 175 -15.95 0.89 15.79
CA CYS A 175 -16.48 1.70 14.70
C CYS A 175 -16.41 3.18 15.07
N ASN A 176 -15.70 3.97 14.26
CA ASN A 176 -15.53 5.40 14.44
C ASN A 176 -16.01 6.11 13.16
N PRO A 177 -17.33 6.07 12.90
CA PRO A 177 -17.86 6.58 11.65
C PRO A 177 -17.61 8.08 11.57
N PRO A 178 -17.39 8.64 10.37
CA PRO A 178 -17.20 10.07 10.24
C PRO A 178 -18.39 10.85 10.82
N HIS A 179 -18.12 11.68 11.83
CA HIS A 179 -19.12 12.36 12.65
C HIS A 179 -19.75 13.56 11.93
N PHE A 180 -20.09 13.49 10.64
CA PHE A 180 -20.84 14.59 10.01
C PHE A 180 -21.85 14.11 8.98
N GLY A 181 -23.08 14.59 9.15
CA GLY A 181 -24.10 14.56 8.11
C GLY A 181 -23.69 15.40 6.91
N ILE A 182 -22.95 14.80 5.97
CA ILE A 182 -22.72 15.35 4.64
C ILE A 182 -24.04 15.23 3.86
N LYS A 183 -25.00 16.12 4.15
CA LYS A 183 -26.26 16.26 3.39
C LYS A 183 -26.06 16.97 2.04
N ARG A 184 -24.84 17.42 1.74
CA ARG A 184 -24.42 17.99 0.47
C ARG A 184 -22.89 17.96 0.44
N LEU A 185 -22.29 17.52 -0.67
CA LEU A 185 -20.88 17.79 -0.96
C LEU A 185 -20.65 19.29 -0.70
N PRO A 186 -19.73 19.69 0.21
CA PRO A 186 -19.51 21.09 0.48
C PRO A 186 -19.04 21.77 -0.80
N THR A 187 -19.83 22.72 -1.28
CA THR A 187 -19.41 23.74 -2.22
C THR A 187 -18.40 24.62 -1.50
N ASP A 188 -17.14 24.35 -1.79
CA ASP A 188 -15.96 25.20 -1.57
C ASP A 188 -15.50 25.51 -0.12
N GLU A 189 -16.40 25.84 0.83
CA GLU A 189 -15.95 26.61 2.01
C GLU A 189 -15.54 25.81 3.27
N THR A 190 -15.77 24.50 3.34
CA THR A 190 -15.39 23.67 4.52
C THR A 190 -14.47 22.50 4.18
N ARG A 191 -13.83 22.54 3.02
CA ARG A 191 -12.85 21.53 2.64
C ARG A 191 -11.59 21.81 3.46
N GLY A 192 -11.21 20.88 4.33
CA GLY A 192 -9.81 20.85 4.78
C GLY A 192 -8.87 20.83 3.57
N GLU A 193 -7.62 21.24 3.76
CA GLU A 193 -6.67 21.38 2.65
C GLU A 193 -6.59 20.09 1.82
N LEU A 194 -6.79 20.22 0.50
CA LEU A 194 -6.66 19.10 -0.43
C LEU A 194 -5.19 18.70 -0.48
N ILE A 195 -4.88 17.50 0.03
CA ILE A 195 -3.51 17.00 0.05
C ILE A 195 -3.15 16.39 -1.30
N MET A 196 -4.08 15.62 -1.89
CA MET A 196 -3.88 15.05 -3.21
C MET A 196 -5.19 14.70 -3.91
N THR A 197 -5.15 14.81 -5.24
CA THR A 197 -6.10 14.14 -6.13
C THR A 197 -5.30 13.29 -7.10
N ILE A 198 -5.61 11.99 -7.15
CA ILE A 198 -5.08 11.07 -8.15
C ILE A 198 -6.26 10.52 -8.94
N SER A 199 -6.29 10.78 -10.24
CA SER A 199 -7.23 10.16 -11.17
C SER A 199 -6.56 8.98 -11.86
N PHE A 200 -7.26 7.85 -11.91
CA PHE A 200 -6.86 6.66 -12.63
C PHE A 200 -7.71 6.54 -13.89
N ASP A 201 -7.05 6.41 -15.04
CA ASP A 201 -7.68 6.21 -16.37
C ASP A 201 -8.30 4.81 -16.51
#